data_AF-T2HG34-F1
#
_entry.id   AF-T2HG34-F1
#
_cell.length_a   1.000
_cell.length_b   1.000
_cell.length_c   1.000
_cell.angle_alpha   90.00
_cell.angle_beta   90.00
_cell.angle_gamma   90.00
#
_symmetry.space_group_name_H-M   'P 1'
#
loop_
_entity.id
_entity.type
_entity.pdbx_description
1 polymer ?
#
loop_
_entity_poly.entity_id
_entity_poly.type
_entity_poly.pdbx_seq_one_letter_code
_entity_poly.pdbx_strand_id
1 'polypeptide(L)'
;NMNMTRTPDVHFIAEARTEGTKFVVLSPDFSQIAKYCDEWIPLQAGQDTALWMAANHVILKEYYIDRQVPYFIDCVKRYTDLPFLV
;
A
#
# COMPACT_ATOMS: atom_id res chain seq x y z
N ASN A 1 -12.55 -6.96 0.63
CA ASN A 1 -13.85 -6.33 0.29
C ASN A 1 -14.56 -5.86 1.57
N MET A 2 -14.11 -4.74 2.16
CA MET A 2 -14.51 -4.35 3.52
C MET A 2 -16.00 -4.02 3.68
N ASN A 3 -16.66 -3.52 2.63
CA ASN A 3 -18.11 -3.25 2.70
C ASN A 3 -18.94 -4.52 2.99
N MET A 4 -18.45 -5.69 2.55
CA MET A 4 -19.08 -6.99 2.79
C MET A 4 -18.53 -7.73 4.01
N THR A 5 -17.21 -7.66 4.22
CA THR A 5 -16.53 -8.50 5.21
C THR A 5 -16.19 -7.78 6.52
N ARG A 6 -16.35 -6.45 6.55
CA ARG A 6 -16.08 -5.52 7.66
C ARG A 6 -17.12 -4.39 7.67
N THR A 7 -18.38 -4.73 7.37
CA THR A 7 -19.50 -3.78 7.30
C THR A 7 -19.60 -2.84 8.50
N PRO A 8 -19.45 -3.28 9.78
CA PRO A 8 -19.53 -2.34 10.90
C PRO A 8 -18.41 -1.29 10.89
N ASP A 9 -17.26 -1.59 10.29
CA ASP A 9 -16.06 -0.73 10.33
C ASP A 9 -15.89 0.12 9.07
N VAL A 10 -16.61 -0.17 7.98
CA VAL A 10 -16.36 0.45 6.67
C VAL A 10 -16.63 1.97 6.65
N HIS A 11 -17.41 2.48 7.61
CA HIS A 11 -17.65 3.91 7.76
C HIS A 11 -16.35 4.69 7.99
N PHE A 12 -15.37 4.13 8.70
CA PHE A 12 -14.06 4.76 8.92
C PHE A 12 -13.31 5.07 7.62
N ILE A 13 -13.47 4.24 6.58
CA ILE A 13 -12.83 4.48 5.28
C ILE A 13 -13.47 5.68 4.58
N ALA A 14 -14.81 5.77 4.63
CA ALA A 14 -15.53 6.89 4.04
C ALA A 14 -15.21 8.20 4.77
N GLU A 15 -15.14 8.17 6.10
CA GLU A 15 -14.82 9.33 6.95
C GLU A 15 -13.36 9.77 6.81
N ALA A 16 -12.41 8.83 6.81
CA ALA A 16 -10.99 9.17 6.60
C ALA A 16 -10.75 9.84 5.25
N ARG A 17 -11.55 9.49 4.24
CA ARG A 17 -11.49 10.12 2.92
C ARG A 17 -11.96 11.58 2.96
N THR A 18 -13.00 11.87 3.74
CA THR A 18 -13.44 13.26 3.95
C THR A 18 -12.39 14.09 4.70
N GLU A 19 -11.54 13.44 5.49
CA GLU A 19 -10.39 14.05 6.17
C GLU A 19 -9.11 14.09 5.30
N GLY A 20 -9.22 13.84 3.99
CA GLY A 20 -8.12 14.00 3.03
C GLY A 20 -7.22 12.77 2.84
N THR A 21 -7.57 11.62 3.42
CA THR A 21 -6.83 10.37 3.17
C THR A 21 -7.11 9.86 1.76
N LYS A 22 -6.06 9.61 0.97
CA LYS A 22 -6.18 8.95 -0.34
C LYS A 22 -6.37 7.44 -0.16
N PHE A 23 -7.36 6.87 -0.85
CA PHE A 23 -7.61 5.43 -0.87
C PHE A 23 -7.38 4.83 -2.25
N VAL A 24 -6.68 3.68 -2.28
CA VAL A 24 -6.44 2.89 -3.49
C VAL A 24 -6.93 1.47 -3.26
N VAL A 25 -7.71 0.93 -4.20
CA VAL A 25 -8.18 -0.46 -4.15
C VAL A 25 -7.48 -1.28 -5.21
N LEU A 26 -6.83 -2.36 -4.76
CA LEU A 26 -6.17 -3.35 -5.59
C LEU A 26 -7.03 -4.61 -5.58
N SER A 27 -7.71 -4.91 -6.69
CA SER A 27 -8.61 -6.06 -6.80
C SER A 27 -8.80 -6.46 -8.26
N PRO A 28 -8.85 -7.77 -8.60
CA PRO A 28 -9.08 -8.22 -9.97
C PRO A 28 -10.46 -7.84 -10.52
N ASP A 29 -11.45 -7.81 -9.65
CA ASP A 29 -12.82 -7.39 -9.91
C ASP A 29 -13.08 -5.98 -9.38
N PHE A 30 -14.09 -5.31 -9.94
CA PHE A 30 -14.61 -4.06 -9.39
C PHE A 30 -15.45 -4.34 -8.12
N SER A 31 -14.76 -4.74 -7.05
CA SER A 31 -15.40 -5.16 -5.80
C SER A 31 -16.14 -4.00 -5.12
N GLN A 32 -17.08 -4.29 -4.21
CA GLN A 32 -17.90 -3.25 -3.57
C GLN A 32 -17.10 -2.18 -2.82
N ILE A 33 -15.85 -2.46 -2.42
CA ILE A 33 -15.00 -1.46 -1.77
C ILE A 33 -14.42 -0.43 -2.75
N ALA A 34 -14.37 -0.75 -4.06
CA ALA A 34 -13.86 0.16 -5.08
C ALA A 34 -14.70 1.46 -5.21
N LYS A 35 -15.96 1.46 -4.78
CA LYS A 35 -16.76 2.71 -4.75
C LYS A 35 -16.24 3.74 -3.73
N TYR A 36 -15.43 3.32 -2.75
CA TYR A 36 -14.89 4.21 -1.72
C TYR A 36 -13.49 4.74 -2.07
N CYS A 37 -12.80 4.17 -3.05
CA CYS A 37 -11.44 4.58 -3.39
C CYS A 37 -11.40 5.78 -4.34
N ASP A 38 -10.25 6.45 -4.35
CA ASP A 38 -9.91 7.45 -5.35
C ASP A 38 -9.37 6.79 -6.62
N GLU A 39 -8.75 5.62 -6.49
CA GLU A 39 -8.14 4.89 -7.59
C GLU A 39 -8.33 3.37 -7.44
N TRP A 40 -8.78 2.72 -8.51
CA TRP A 40 -8.90 1.27 -8.59
C TRP A 40 -7.89 0.71 -9.60
N ILE A 41 -7.10 -0.27 -9.15
CA ILE A 41 -6.09 -0.94 -9.97
C ILE A 41 -6.54 -2.39 -10.21
N PRO A 42 -6.95 -2.73 -11.45
CA PRO A 42 -7.37 -4.08 -11.81
C PRO A 42 -6.16 -4.99 -12.07
N LEU A 43 -5.72 -5.70 -11.03
CA LEU A 43 -4.64 -6.68 -11.14
C LEU A 43 -5.19 -8.07 -11.45
N GLN A 44 -4.49 -8.85 -12.27
CA GLN A 44 -4.82 -10.26 -12.41
C GLN A 44 -4.62 -10.98 -11.06
N ALA A 45 -5.53 -11.88 -10.72
CA ALA A 45 -5.47 -12.61 -9.46
C ALA A 45 -4.14 -13.39 -9.35
N GLY A 46 -3.45 -13.24 -8.23
CA GLY A 46 -2.14 -13.87 -7.98
C GLY A 46 -0.93 -13.14 -8.57
N GLN A 47 -1.12 -11.97 -9.21
CA GLN A 47 -0.02 -11.15 -9.75
C GLN A 47 0.30 -9.91 -8.90
N ASP A 48 -0.26 -9.80 -7.70
CA ASP A 48 -0.01 -8.71 -6.75
C ASP A 48 1.47 -8.59 -6.35
N THR A 49 2.19 -9.71 -6.26
CA THR A 49 3.63 -9.71 -5.96
C THR A 49 4.42 -8.95 -7.01
N ALA A 50 4.10 -9.09 -8.31
CA ALA A 50 4.80 -8.38 -9.37
C ALA A 50 4.61 -6.86 -9.26
N LEU A 51 3.39 -6.41 -8.93
CA LEU A 51 3.13 -5.00 -8.67
C LEU A 51 3.95 -4.50 -7.47
N TRP A 52 3.93 -5.22 -6.34
CA TRP A 52 4.68 -4.80 -5.16
C TRP A 52 6.19 -4.82 -5.38
N MET A 53 6.72 -5.72 -6.19
CA MET A 53 8.13 -5.71 -6.58
C MET A 53 8.49 -4.46 -7.40
N ALA A 54 7.62 -4.04 -8.32
CA ALA A 54 7.82 -2.80 -9.08
C ALA A 54 7.73 -1.56 -8.18
N ALA A 55 6.74 -1.50 -7.27
CA ALA A 55 6.62 -0.42 -6.29
C ALA A 55 7.85 -0.35 -5.37
N ASN A 56 8.29 -1.50 -4.84
CA ASN A 56 9.47 -1.60 -3.99
C ASN A 56 10.74 -1.16 -4.73
N HIS A 57 10.88 -1.50 -6.02
CA HIS A 57 12.02 -1.05 -6.81
C HIS A 57 12.10 0.49 -6.84
N VAL A 58 10.98 1.18 -7.12
CA VAL A 58 10.92 2.64 -7.13
C VAL A 58 11.23 3.21 -5.74
N ILE A 59 10.62 2.65 -4.68
CA ILE A 59 10.85 3.09 -3.30
C ILE A 59 12.33 2.98 -2.92
N LEU A 60 12.97 1.84 -3.19
CA LEU A 60 14.38 1.62 -2.89
C LEU A 60 15.28 2.55 -3.71
N LYS A 61 15.03 2.66 -5.02
CA LYS A 61 15.82 3.50 -5.91
C LYS A 61 15.75 4.97 -5.48
N GLU A 62 14.57 5.51 -5.30
CA GLU A 62 14.39 6.94 -5.03
C GLU A 62 14.70 7.32 -3.58
N TYR A 63 14.36 6.47 -2.59
CA TYR A 63 14.36 6.85 -1.17
C TYR A 63 15.45 6.19 -0.31
N TYR A 64 16.19 5.23 -0.87
CA TYR A 64 17.32 4.58 -0.20
C TYR A 64 18.64 4.76 -0.96
N ILE A 65 18.60 4.94 -2.28
CA ILE A 65 19.80 5.14 -3.11
C ILE A 65 19.95 6.61 -3.53
N ASP A 66 19.01 7.14 -4.33
CA ASP A 66 19.15 8.46 -4.93
C ASP A 66 18.96 9.59 -3.90
N ARG A 67 17.98 9.46 -3.01
CA ARG A 67 17.79 10.33 -1.84
C ARG A 67 17.59 9.49 -0.60
N GLN A 68 18.58 9.44 0.29
CA GLN A 68 18.44 8.75 1.57
C GLN A 68 17.54 9.52 2.53
N VAL A 69 16.34 9.00 2.80
CA VAL A 69 15.44 9.58 3.80
C VAL A 69 15.84 9.10 5.21
N PRO A 70 16.24 9.98 6.14
CA PRO A 70 16.78 9.57 7.43
C PRO A 70 15.84 8.67 8.24
N TYR A 71 14.54 8.97 8.23
CA TYR A 71 13.54 8.15 8.93
C TYR A 71 13.47 6.72 8.38
N PHE A 72 13.52 6.54 7.06
CA PHE A 72 13.47 5.22 6.44
C PHE A 72 14.72 4.42 6.75
N ILE A 73 15.91 5.04 6.61
CA ILE A 73 17.19 4.41 6.91
C ILE A 73 17.28 3.98 8.39
N ASP A 74 16.84 4.84 9.31
CA ASP A 74 16.86 4.52 10.74
C ASP A 74 15.88 3.37 11.07
N CYS A 75 14.67 3.42 10.49
CA CYS A 75 13.66 2.39 10.68
C CYS A 75 14.17 1.01 10.24
N VAL A 76 14.69 0.88 9.01
CA VAL A 76 15.16 -0.41 8.50
C VAL A 76 16.37 -0.94 9.28
N LYS A 77 17.28 -0.07 9.73
CA LYS A 77 18.45 -0.48 10.51
C LYS A 77 18.10 -0.99 11.91
N ARG A 78 17.02 -0.48 12.53
CA ARG A 78 16.64 -0.83 13.90
C ARG A 78 15.64 -1.98 13.98
N TYR A 79 14.71 -2.05 13.03
CA TYR A 79 13.52 -2.90 13.16
C TYR A 79 13.40 -3.99 12.10
N THR A 80 14.43 -4.17 11.26
CA THR A 80 14.46 -5.24 10.25
C THR A 80 15.80 -5.97 10.26
N ASP A 81 15.86 -7.08 9.52
CA ASP A 81 17.04 -7.93 9.32
C ASP A 81 17.96 -7.45 8.18
N LEU A 82 17.59 -6.38 7.45
CA LEU A 82 18.38 -5.77 6.39
C LEU A 82 19.86 -5.45 6.74
N PRO A 83 20.25 -5.04 7.97
CA PRO A 83 21.64 -4.73 8.26
C PRO A 83 22.49 -5.96 8.64
N PHE A 84 21.91 -7.16 8.74
CA PHE A 84 22.66 -8.35 9.10
C PHE A 84 23.48 -8.88 7.92
N LEU A 85 24.66 -9.42 8.24
CA LEU A 85 25.49 -10.15 7.30
C LEU A 85 24.88 -11.56 7.10
N VAL A 86 24.77 -11.99 5.84
CA VAL A 86 24.29 -13.32 5.44
C VAL A 86 25.44 -14.16 4.92
#